data_AF-K3ZA39-F1
#
_entry.id   AF-K3ZA39-F1
#
_cell.length_a   1.000
_cell.length_b   1.000
_cell.length_c   1.000
_cell.angle_alpha   90.00
_cell.angle_beta   90.00
_cell.angle_gamma   90.00
#
_symmetry.space_group_name_H-M   'P 1'
#
loop_
_entity.id
_entity.type
_entity.pdbx_description
1 polymer ?
#
loop_
_entity_poly.entity_id
_entity_poly.type
_entity_poly.pdbx_seq_one_letter_code
_entity_poly.pdbx_strand_id
1 'polypeptide(L)'
;MRSLYLYGNYNDAIWWEVRQPGPEELLLGINLARGNMSRIKWMQHIAMLCDAWLINIAFSSAQNMTAEQRERLFHRINSLQTVHTAFLASDTYRRLCREEEKVSRPAAEQNDQTEGEGTDEIICIRCNGRYRANAFWICCDVCKQWYHGKCVKIRAKQADQMKKYECPECLSEKSGHS
;
A
#
# COMPACT_ATOMS: atom_id res chain seq x y z
N MET A 1 -24.75 -6.82 11.24
CA MET A 1 -24.52 -6.57 9.79
C MET A 1 -24.70 -7.90 9.07
N ARG A 2 -25.49 -7.96 7.98
CA ARG A 2 -25.64 -9.19 7.17
C ARG A 2 -24.45 -9.33 6.21
N SER A 3 -23.94 -10.54 6.01
CA SER A 3 -22.81 -10.81 5.11
C SER A 3 -23.18 -10.60 3.63
N LEU A 4 -22.25 -10.03 2.86
CA LEU A 4 -22.35 -9.81 1.41
C LEU A 4 -21.30 -10.65 0.69
N TYR A 5 -21.59 -11.06 -0.54
CA TYR A 5 -20.81 -12.02 -1.33
C TYR A 5 -20.54 -11.48 -2.73
N LEU A 6 -19.36 -11.77 -3.29
CA LEU A 6 -18.94 -11.39 -4.65
C LEU A 6 -19.11 -12.57 -5.62
N TYR A 7 -19.77 -12.33 -6.75
CA TYR A 7 -20.04 -13.32 -7.79
C TYR A 7 -19.48 -12.87 -9.13
N GLY A 8 -19.00 -13.83 -9.93
CA GLY A 8 -18.64 -13.63 -11.34
C GLY A 8 -19.64 -14.36 -12.25
N ASN A 9 -20.13 -13.67 -13.29
CA ASN A 9 -21.08 -14.19 -14.26
C ASN A 9 -20.42 -14.38 -15.64
N TYR A 10 -20.80 -15.43 -16.36
CA TYR A 10 -20.20 -15.80 -17.65
C TYR A 10 -21.22 -16.09 -18.78
N ASN A 11 -22.52 -15.93 -18.52
CA ASN A 11 -23.56 -16.36 -19.46
C ASN A 11 -23.55 -15.57 -20.79
N ASP A 12 -23.52 -14.23 -20.76
CA ASP A 12 -23.60 -13.39 -21.98
C ASP A 12 -22.56 -12.25 -22.04
N ALA A 13 -22.01 -11.86 -20.88
CA ALA A 13 -20.89 -10.92 -20.75
C ALA A 13 -20.13 -11.25 -19.46
N ILE A 14 -18.82 -10.98 -19.42
CA ILE A 14 -18.02 -11.15 -18.20
C ILE A 14 -18.27 -9.94 -17.30
N TRP A 15 -19.03 -10.11 -16.22
CA TRP A 15 -19.29 -9.08 -15.22
C TRP A 15 -19.35 -9.68 -13.80
N TRP A 16 -19.28 -8.83 -12.80
CA TRP A 16 -19.30 -9.22 -11.38
C TRP A 16 -20.37 -8.45 -10.60
N GLU A 17 -20.90 -9.06 -9.54
CA GLU A 17 -21.88 -8.44 -8.64
C GLU A 17 -21.65 -8.76 -7.17
N VAL A 18 -22.14 -7.88 -6.31
CA VAL A 18 -22.16 -8.08 -4.85
C VAL A 18 -23.61 -8.22 -4.38
N ARG A 19 -23.97 -9.38 -3.82
CA ARG A 19 -25.33 -9.67 -3.34
C ARG A 19 -25.35 -10.49 -2.04
N GLN A 20 -26.54 -10.63 -1.45
CA GLN A 20 -26.78 -11.56 -0.33
C GLN A 20 -26.85 -13.01 -0.83
N PRO A 21 -26.49 -14.00 0.00
CA PRO A 21 -26.47 -15.40 -0.43
C PRO A 21 -27.91 -15.91 -0.60
N GLY A 22 -28.12 -16.74 -1.61
CA GLY A 22 -29.39 -17.45 -1.79
C GLY A 22 -29.59 -18.55 -0.75
N PRO A 23 -30.83 -18.97 -0.46
CA PRO A 23 -31.13 -20.01 0.54
C PRO A 23 -30.58 -21.41 0.19
N GLU A 24 -30.22 -21.67 -1.07
CA GLU A 24 -29.73 -22.97 -1.57
C GLU A 24 -28.24 -22.99 -1.97
N GLU A 25 -27.50 -21.89 -1.77
CA GLU A 25 -26.09 -21.84 -2.17
C GLU A 25 -25.20 -22.61 -1.17
N LEU A 26 -25.10 -23.93 -1.39
CA LEU A 26 -24.23 -24.88 -0.68
C LEU A 26 -22.73 -24.71 -0.98
N LEU A 27 -22.39 -23.94 -2.01
CA LEU A 27 -21.00 -23.60 -2.27
C LEU A 27 -20.61 -22.51 -1.28
N LEU A 28 -19.67 -22.85 -0.39
CA LEU A 28 -19.07 -21.98 0.63
C LEU A 28 -18.75 -20.61 0.00
N GLY A 29 -19.73 -19.71 0.03
CA GLY A 29 -19.59 -18.41 -0.57
C GLY A 29 -18.53 -17.65 0.21
N ILE A 30 -17.92 -16.67 -0.44
CA ILE A 30 -16.85 -15.85 0.11
C ILE A 30 -17.44 -14.97 1.25
N ASN A 31 -17.64 -15.56 2.41
CA ASN A 31 -18.08 -14.90 3.64
C ASN A 31 -16.91 -14.09 4.20
N LEU A 32 -16.81 -12.82 3.84
CA LEU A 32 -15.70 -11.98 4.28
C LEU A 32 -16.18 -10.73 5.01
N ALA A 33 -16.07 -10.78 6.34
CA ALA A 33 -16.02 -9.58 7.14
C ALA A 33 -14.59 -9.01 7.07
N ARG A 34 -14.46 -7.74 6.69
CA ARG A 34 -13.18 -7.02 6.67
C ARG A 34 -12.47 -6.96 8.03
N GLY A 35 -13.19 -7.21 9.14
CA GLY A 35 -12.60 -7.32 10.48
C GLY A 35 -11.63 -6.18 10.81
N ASN A 36 -10.50 -6.53 11.44
CA ASN A 36 -9.42 -5.58 11.80
C ASN A 36 -8.18 -5.71 10.88
N MET A 37 -8.35 -6.07 9.60
CA MET A 37 -7.25 -6.20 8.65
C MET A 37 -7.11 -4.97 7.73
N SER A 38 -5.88 -4.71 7.25
CA SER A 38 -5.62 -3.65 6.27
C SER A 38 -6.37 -3.93 4.97
N ARG A 39 -6.66 -2.87 4.20
CA ARG A 39 -7.43 -2.96 2.96
C ARG A 39 -6.70 -3.84 1.94
N ILE A 40 -5.38 -3.73 1.87
CA ILE A 40 -4.54 -4.55 0.98
C ILE A 40 -4.61 -6.02 1.37
N LYS A 41 -4.40 -6.34 2.66
CA LYS A 41 -4.48 -7.74 3.14
C LYS A 41 -5.86 -8.34 2.89
N TRP A 42 -6.91 -7.56 3.12
CA TRP A 42 -8.28 -7.97 2.83
C TRP A 42 -8.50 -8.27 1.35
N MET A 43 -8.02 -7.41 0.45
CA MET A 43 -8.19 -7.59 -0.99
C MET A 43 -7.37 -8.78 -1.53
N GLN A 44 -6.15 -8.98 -1.02
CA GLN A 44 -5.36 -10.17 -1.34
C GLN A 44 -6.07 -11.46 -0.92
N HIS A 45 -6.71 -11.45 0.26
CA HIS A 45 -7.45 -12.59 0.77
C HIS A 45 -8.72 -12.87 -0.04
N ILE A 46 -9.45 -11.83 -0.46
CA ILE A 46 -10.55 -11.96 -1.43
C ILE A 46 -10.06 -12.65 -2.70
N ALA A 47 -8.96 -12.17 -3.28
CA ALA A 47 -8.44 -12.71 -4.54
C ALA A 47 -8.08 -14.20 -4.42
N MET A 48 -7.46 -14.62 -3.30
CA MET A 48 -7.19 -16.03 -3.02
C MET A 48 -8.47 -16.87 -2.86
N LEU A 49 -9.51 -16.30 -2.24
CA LEU A 49 -10.79 -16.99 -2.08
C LEU A 49 -11.54 -17.11 -3.41
N CYS A 50 -11.43 -16.11 -4.29
CA CYS A 50 -11.90 -16.22 -5.68
C CYS A 50 -11.21 -17.37 -6.41
N ASP A 51 -9.89 -17.53 -6.27
CA ASP A 51 -9.16 -18.66 -6.87
C ASP A 51 -9.69 -20.01 -6.41
N ALA A 52 -9.88 -20.19 -5.09
CA ALA A 52 -10.42 -21.43 -4.53
C ALA A 52 -11.87 -21.68 -4.98
N TRP A 53 -12.69 -20.63 -5.04
CA TRP A 53 -14.09 -20.74 -5.46
C TRP A 53 -14.22 -21.11 -6.94
N LEU A 54 -13.41 -20.52 -7.83
CA LEU A 54 -13.40 -20.85 -9.26
C LEU A 54 -12.99 -22.31 -9.50
N ILE A 55 -12.01 -22.82 -8.77
CA ILE A 55 -11.63 -24.23 -8.81
C ILE A 55 -12.79 -25.11 -8.34
N ASN A 56 -13.43 -24.78 -7.22
CA ASN A 56 -14.56 -25.56 -6.70
C ASN A 56 -15.73 -25.60 -7.68
N ILE A 57 -16.08 -24.47 -8.32
CA ILE A 57 -17.14 -24.44 -9.34
C ILE A 57 -16.74 -25.31 -10.53
N ALA A 58 -15.52 -25.13 -11.06
CA ALA A 58 -15.07 -25.88 -12.23
C ALA A 58 -15.14 -27.40 -12.00
N PHE A 59 -14.72 -27.85 -10.81
CA PHE A 59 -14.74 -29.28 -10.47
C PHE A 59 -16.12 -29.79 -10.03
N SER A 60 -16.98 -28.94 -9.46
CA SER A 60 -18.39 -29.26 -9.19
C SER A 60 -19.15 -29.50 -10.50
N SER A 61 -18.94 -28.65 -11.51
CA SER A 61 -19.50 -28.85 -12.85
C SER A 61 -18.90 -30.05 -13.60
N ALA A 62 -17.71 -30.52 -13.19
CA ALA A 62 -17.02 -31.67 -13.77
C ALA A 62 -17.39 -33.02 -13.13
N GLN A 63 -18.47 -33.10 -12.35
CA GLN A 63 -18.86 -34.33 -11.62
C GLN A 63 -19.00 -35.58 -12.52
N ASN A 64 -19.39 -35.41 -13.78
CA ASN A 64 -19.58 -36.50 -14.74
C ASN A 64 -18.35 -36.74 -15.64
N MET A 65 -17.25 -36.02 -15.42
CA MET A 65 -16.00 -36.21 -16.19
C MET A 65 -15.21 -37.42 -15.68
N THR A 66 -14.51 -38.09 -16.59
CA THR A 66 -13.51 -39.11 -16.26
C THR A 66 -12.27 -38.50 -15.58
N ALA A 67 -11.41 -39.34 -15.01
CA ALA A 67 -10.16 -38.90 -14.39
C ALA A 67 -9.26 -38.13 -15.38
N GLU A 68 -9.09 -38.65 -16.61
CA GLU A 68 -8.29 -38.01 -17.66
C GLU A 68 -8.87 -36.64 -18.08
N GLN A 69 -10.19 -36.53 -18.19
CA GLN A 69 -10.85 -35.25 -18.51
C GLN A 69 -10.65 -34.22 -17.40
N ARG A 70 -10.71 -34.63 -16.13
CA ARG A 70 -10.43 -33.77 -14.98
C ARG A 70 -8.97 -33.32 -14.92
N GLU A 71 -8.03 -34.20 -15.27
CA GLU A 71 -6.61 -33.86 -15.38
C GLU A 71 -6.37 -32.81 -16.48
N ARG A 72 -6.98 -32.98 -17.65
CA ARG A 72 -6.91 -31.99 -18.74
C ARG A 72 -7.53 -30.65 -18.32
N LEU A 73 -8.66 -30.67 -17.61
CA LEU A 73 -9.29 -29.47 -17.06
C LEU A 73 -8.35 -28.75 -16.08
N PHE A 74 -7.74 -29.49 -15.15
CA PHE A 74 -6.79 -28.95 -14.18
C PHE A 74 -5.60 -28.26 -14.87
N HIS A 75 -5.02 -28.90 -15.88
CA HIS A 75 -3.92 -28.30 -16.65
C HIS A 75 -4.33 -27.01 -17.34
N ARG A 76 -5.53 -26.95 -17.92
CA ARG A 76 -6.05 -25.71 -18.53
C ARG A 76 -6.23 -24.59 -17.51
N ILE A 77 -6.80 -24.89 -16.34
CA ILE A 77 -6.97 -23.91 -15.27
C ILE A 77 -5.61 -23.36 -14.81
N ASN A 78 -4.63 -24.24 -14.55
CA ASN A 78 -3.31 -23.82 -14.07
C ASN A 78 -2.43 -23.14 -15.13
N SER A 79 -2.79 -23.23 -16.41
CA SER A 79 -2.10 -22.47 -17.47
C SER A 79 -2.44 -20.98 -17.46
N LEU A 80 -3.46 -20.57 -16.70
CA LEU A 80 -3.89 -19.19 -16.55
C LEU A 80 -3.31 -18.57 -15.27
N GLN A 81 -3.15 -17.25 -15.29
CA GLN A 81 -2.80 -16.49 -14.09
C GLN A 81 -3.95 -16.57 -13.08
N THR A 82 -3.62 -16.78 -11.81
CA THR A 82 -4.61 -16.75 -10.72
C THR A 82 -5.12 -15.33 -10.50
N VAL A 83 -6.33 -15.18 -9.97
CA VAL A 83 -6.90 -13.88 -9.58
C VAL A 83 -5.99 -13.18 -8.57
N HIS A 84 -5.41 -13.92 -7.61
CA HIS A 84 -4.46 -13.36 -6.66
C HIS A 84 -3.20 -12.80 -7.35
N THR A 85 -2.57 -13.56 -8.24
CA THR A 85 -1.35 -13.10 -8.91
C THR A 85 -1.63 -11.97 -9.90
N ALA A 86 -2.77 -12.00 -10.58
CA ALA A 86 -3.23 -10.91 -11.44
C ALA A 86 -3.49 -9.62 -10.63
N PHE A 87 -4.09 -9.75 -9.45
CA PHE A 87 -4.29 -8.63 -8.54
C PHE A 87 -2.95 -8.02 -8.12
N LEU A 88 -1.97 -8.81 -7.68
CA LEU A 88 -0.64 -8.32 -7.29
C LEU A 88 0.10 -7.61 -8.44
N ALA A 89 -0.09 -8.04 -9.68
CA ALA A 89 0.51 -7.42 -10.86
C ALA A 89 -0.19 -6.10 -11.29
N SER A 90 -1.44 -5.89 -10.86
CA SER A 90 -2.27 -4.77 -11.31
C SER A 90 -1.79 -3.38 -10.85
N ASP A 91 -2.09 -2.35 -11.64
CA ASP A 91 -1.90 -0.96 -11.23
C ASP A 91 -2.73 -0.60 -9.98
N THR A 92 -3.90 -1.23 -9.82
CA THR A 92 -4.77 -1.06 -8.65
C THR A 92 -4.06 -1.48 -7.37
N TYR A 93 -3.38 -2.63 -7.35
CA TYR A 93 -2.61 -3.06 -6.20
C TYR A 93 -1.46 -2.10 -5.87
N ARG A 94 -0.68 -1.71 -6.90
CA ARG A 94 0.40 -0.73 -6.73
C ARG A 94 -0.10 0.61 -6.19
N ARG A 95 -1.29 1.05 -6.60
CA ARG A 95 -1.94 2.26 -6.08
C ARG A 95 -2.33 2.11 -4.60
N LEU A 96 -2.95 0.98 -4.24
CA LEU A 96 -3.35 0.71 -2.86
C LEU A 96 -2.15 0.67 -1.91
N CYS A 97 -1.03 0.07 -2.31
CA CYS A 97 0.22 0.09 -1.53
C CYS A 97 0.67 1.52 -1.21
N ARG A 98 0.71 2.41 -2.22
CA ARG A 98 1.08 3.82 -2.01
C ARG A 98 0.10 4.55 -1.10
N GLU A 99 -1.19 4.24 -1.19
CA GLU A 99 -2.21 4.84 -0.32
C GLU A 99 -2.05 4.40 1.14
N GLU A 100 -1.82 3.10 1.42
CA GLU A 100 -1.56 2.62 2.78
C GLU A 100 -0.24 3.18 3.36
N GLU A 101 0.79 3.35 2.54
CA GLU A 101 2.05 4.01 2.94
C GLU A 101 1.85 5.48 3.33
N LYS A 102 1.00 6.23 2.61
CA LYS A 102 0.66 7.62 2.94
C LYS A 102 -0.11 7.75 4.25
N VAL A 103 -1.00 6.80 4.56
CA VAL A 103 -1.79 6.76 5.80
C VAL A 103 -0.93 6.35 7.00
N SER A 104 0.12 5.57 6.77
CA SER A 104 1.06 5.13 7.81
C SER A 104 2.10 6.19 8.17
N ARG A 105 2.25 7.26 7.36
CA ARG A 105 3.12 8.41 7.66
C ARG A 105 2.40 9.37 8.63
N PRO A 106 3.05 9.85 9.70
CA PRO A 106 2.45 10.79 10.64
C PRO A 106 2.00 12.08 9.95
N ALA A 107 0.86 12.63 10.38
CA ALA A 107 0.13 13.76 9.77
C ALA A 107 0.91 15.08 9.60
N ALA A 108 2.17 15.16 10.05
CA ALA A 108 3.03 16.31 9.82
C ALA A 108 3.48 16.45 8.34
N GLU A 109 3.22 15.46 7.49
CA GLU A 109 3.64 15.42 6.08
C GLU A 109 2.48 15.43 5.08
N GLN A 110 1.23 15.71 5.51
CA GLN A 110 0.02 15.54 4.69
C GLN A 110 -0.64 16.85 4.20
N ASN A 111 0.05 17.98 4.24
CA ASN A 111 -0.46 19.19 3.60
C ASN A 111 0.44 19.58 2.43
N ASP A 112 0.14 19.05 1.26
CA ASP A 112 0.16 19.80 -0.01
C ASP A 112 -0.08 18.85 -1.20
N GLN A 113 -1.33 18.73 -1.66
CA GLN A 113 -1.64 18.38 -3.05
C GLN A 113 -2.97 19.04 -3.47
N THR A 114 -2.93 20.31 -3.84
CA THR A 114 -3.75 20.85 -4.93
C THR A 114 -2.82 21.46 -5.97
N GLU A 115 -2.66 20.70 -7.05
CA GLU A 115 -2.46 21.15 -8.44
C GLU A 115 -1.48 22.29 -8.72
N GLY A 116 -0.31 21.91 -9.25
CA GLY A 116 0.62 22.84 -9.89
C GLY A 116 2.07 22.47 -9.61
N GLU A 117 2.86 22.37 -10.68
CA GLU A 117 4.32 22.43 -10.71
C GLU A 117 5.01 22.94 -9.43
N GLY A 118 5.78 22.08 -8.75
CA GLY A 118 6.57 22.50 -7.59
C GLY A 118 7.07 21.33 -6.75
N THR A 119 8.05 20.57 -7.26
CA THR A 119 8.84 19.72 -6.37
C THR A 119 9.65 20.63 -5.46
N ASP A 120 9.16 20.92 -4.25
CA ASP A 120 9.92 21.67 -3.26
C ASP A 120 11.07 20.78 -2.76
N GLU A 121 12.16 20.89 -3.51
CA GLU A 121 13.35 20.10 -3.36
C GLU A 121 13.99 20.43 -2.01
N ILE A 122 14.04 19.46 -1.09
CA ILE A 122 14.68 19.65 0.22
C ILE A 122 16.15 20.00 -0.02
N ILE A 123 16.49 21.26 0.25
CA ILE A 123 17.83 21.82 0.10
C ILE A 123 18.44 22.14 1.45
N CYS A 124 19.75 21.97 1.56
CA CYS A 124 20.50 22.40 2.73
C CYS A 124 20.66 23.92 2.68
N ILE A 125 20.09 24.64 3.64
CA ILE A 125 20.14 26.12 3.66
C ILE A 125 21.57 26.67 3.67
N ARG A 126 22.52 25.94 4.28
CA ARG A 126 23.93 26.36 4.33
C ARG A 126 24.69 26.25 3.01
N CYS A 127 24.37 25.28 2.17
CA CYS A 127 25.17 24.98 0.97
C CYS A 127 24.34 24.85 -0.31
N ASN A 128 23.04 25.12 -0.23
CA ASN A 128 22.04 24.93 -1.28
C ASN A 128 22.06 23.55 -1.96
N GLY A 129 22.61 22.54 -1.26
CA GLY A 129 22.77 21.19 -1.80
C GLY A 129 21.48 20.40 -1.63
N ARG A 130 21.09 19.66 -2.67
CA ARG A 130 19.88 18.83 -2.70
C ARG A 130 19.97 17.63 -1.76
N TYR A 131 18.81 17.17 -1.26
CA TYR A 131 18.71 15.98 -0.41
C TYR A 131 19.32 14.75 -1.08
N ARG A 132 20.11 14.00 -0.30
CA ARG A 132 20.67 12.70 -0.68
C ARG A 132 20.52 11.75 0.49
N ALA A 133 19.88 10.59 0.25
CA ALA A 133 19.63 9.56 1.27
C ALA A 133 20.91 9.05 1.97
N ASN A 134 22.06 9.10 1.28
CA ASN A 134 23.34 8.62 1.81
C ASN A 134 24.11 9.68 2.62
N ALA A 135 23.58 10.90 2.77
CA ALA A 135 24.20 11.96 3.55
C ALA A 135 23.49 12.10 4.90
N PHE A 136 24.23 12.49 5.94
CA PHE A 136 23.64 12.80 7.24
C PHE A 136 23.03 14.21 7.24
N TRP A 137 21.76 14.30 7.62
CA TRP A 137 20.99 15.54 7.70
C TRP A 137 20.38 15.72 9.09
N ILE A 138 20.19 16.98 9.47
CA ILE A 138 19.57 17.37 10.74
C ILE A 138 18.64 18.57 10.52
N CYS A 139 17.49 18.55 11.19
CA CYS A 139 16.47 19.61 11.13
C CYS A 139 16.54 20.46 12.40
N CYS A 140 16.56 21.79 12.25
CA CYS A 140 16.55 22.73 13.37
C CYS A 140 15.19 22.73 14.08
N ASP A 141 15.16 22.60 15.40
CA ASP A 141 13.92 22.58 16.17
C ASP A 141 13.22 23.95 16.26
N VAL A 142 13.93 25.03 15.94
CA VAL A 142 13.41 26.41 15.96
C VAL A 142 12.85 26.80 14.61
N CYS A 143 13.68 26.90 13.58
CA CYS A 143 13.26 27.39 12.25
C CYS A 143 12.75 26.29 11.32
N LYS A 144 12.81 25.01 11.73
CA LYS A 144 12.37 23.84 10.95
C LYS A 144 13.09 23.66 9.60
N GLN A 145 14.24 24.31 9.42
CA GLN A 145 15.08 24.18 8.23
C GLN A 145 16.02 22.98 8.29
N TRP A 146 16.38 22.45 7.11
CA TRP A 146 17.23 21.27 6.95
C TRP A 146 18.69 21.61 6.61
N TYR A 147 19.61 20.85 7.21
CA TYR A 147 21.04 21.03 7.01
C TYR A 147 21.74 19.70 6.87
N HIS A 148 22.77 19.63 6.02
CA HIS A 148 23.74 18.55 6.14
C HIS A 148 24.47 18.67 7.48
N GLY A 149 24.64 17.57 8.22
CA GLY A 149 25.39 17.62 9.49
C GLY A 149 26.80 18.17 9.33
N LYS A 150 27.47 17.89 8.20
CA LYS A 150 28.78 18.51 7.86
C LYS A 150 28.73 20.03 7.72
N CYS A 151 27.63 20.59 7.21
CA CYS A 151 27.47 22.03 6.99
C CYS A 151 27.21 22.80 8.29
N VAL A 152 26.75 22.12 9.34
CA VAL A 152 26.51 22.68 10.67
C VAL A 152 27.39 22.06 11.76
N LYS A 153 28.42 21.30 11.36
CA LYS A 153 29.40 20.64 12.24
C LYS A 153 28.80 19.69 13.29
N ILE A 154 27.70 19.02 12.97
CA ILE A 154 27.08 17.98 13.80
C ILE A 154 27.30 16.61 13.17
N ARG A 155 27.68 15.62 13.98
CA ARG A 155 27.80 14.22 13.58
C ARG A 155 26.55 13.44 13.98
N ALA A 156 26.22 12.38 13.24
CA ALA A 156 25.05 11.54 13.54
C ALA A 156 25.01 11.05 15.00
N LYS A 157 26.13 10.49 15.49
CA LYS A 157 26.25 10.04 16.90
C LYS A 157 26.01 11.15 17.93
N GLN A 158 26.35 12.39 17.59
CA GLN A 158 26.11 13.54 18.46
C GLN A 158 24.62 13.90 18.46
N ALA A 159 23.98 13.90 17.28
CA ALA A 159 22.55 14.18 17.15
C ALA A 159 21.68 13.14 17.88
N ASP A 160 22.08 11.86 17.89
CA ASP A 160 21.36 10.79 18.61
C ASP A 160 21.29 11.06 20.14
N GLN A 161 22.25 11.82 20.67
CA GLN A 161 22.31 12.18 22.09
C GLN A 161 21.68 13.55 22.40
N MET A 162 21.24 14.29 21.37
CA MET A 162 20.67 15.62 21.51
C MET A 162 19.15 15.54 21.62
N LYS A 163 18.59 16.11 22.70
CA LYS A 163 17.13 16.25 22.86
C LYS A 163 16.54 17.33 21.96
N LYS A 164 17.33 18.35 21.62
CA LYS A 164 16.95 19.49 20.79
C LYS A 164 18.17 20.02 20.04
N TYR A 165 18.03 20.27 18.75
CA TYR A 165 19.05 20.87 17.90
C TYR A 165 18.64 22.29 17.48
N GLU A 166 19.55 23.24 17.65
CA GLU A 166 19.40 24.62 17.20
C GLU A 166 20.49 24.95 16.18
N CYS A 167 20.10 25.49 15.02
CA CYS A 167 21.05 25.83 13.97
C CYS A 167 21.86 27.08 14.33
N PRO A 168 23.04 27.29 13.71
CA PRO A 168 23.88 28.45 14.01
C PRO A 168 23.19 29.80 13.82
N GLU A 169 22.25 29.91 12.87
CA GLU A 169 21.49 31.15 12.63
C GLU A 169 20.55 31.47 13.79
N CYS A 170 19.76 30.49 14.24
CA CYS A 170 18.90 30.65 15.42
C CYS A 170 19.70 30.89 16.71
N LEU A 171 20.92 30.39 16.82
CA LEU A 171 21.82 30.68 17.94
C LEU A 171 22.38 32.11 17.88
N SER A 172 22.71 32.60 16.68
CA SER A 172 23.20 33.97 16.50
C SER A 172 22.13 35.03 16.74
N GLU A 173 20.86 34.77 16.39
CA GLU A 173 19.78 35.74 16.64
C GLU A 173 19.51 35.96 18.13
N LYS A 174 19.83 34.98 18.99
CA LYS A 174 19.71 35.12 20.45
C LYS A 174 20.83 35.94 21.09
N SER A 175 21.94 36.13 20.39
CA SER A 175 23.11 36.87 20.89
C SER A 175 23.15 38.33 20.43
N GLY A 176 22.20 38.77 19.59
CA GLY A 176 22.08 40.13 19.08
C GLY A 176 21.12 41.05 19.85
N HIS A 177 20.59 40.61 21.00
CA HIS A 177 19.84 41.45 21.95
C HIS A 177 20.62 41.50 23.27
N SER A 178 21.70 42.27 23.29
CA SER A 178 22.42 42.68 24.49
C SER A 178 22.79 44.14 24.37
#